data_AF-A0A0B7IPW6-F1
#
_entry.id   AF-A0A0B7IPW6-F1
#
_cell.length_a   1.000
_cell.length_b   1.000
_cell.length_c   1.000
_cell.angle_alpha   90.00
_cell.angle_beta   90.00
_cell.angle_gamma   90.00
#
_symmetry.space_group_name_H-M   'P 1'
#
loop_
_entity.id
_entity.type
_entity.pdbx_description
1 polymer ?
#
loop_
_entity_poly.entity_id
_entity_poly.type
_entity_poly.pdbx_seq_one_letter_code
_entity_poly.pdbx_strand_id
1 'polypeptide(L)'
;MRKLLFFAFLFTLSSIYACSCEYPPFMERYIKADFVARVKIVKNHLPQSEYYKSEIETLELFKGKPLTEIYVWGVRTSCEMYISESTEVIIFAYEDKNGKYAINACCEIIKLSEKFTDFDANNTEYQSYINRVENSKNRKIEVLRFLKSKKIDFTSKIEYSEIGLHEALKKFDGAKFKKRFAIFEIAFTHDVKIKSIKKISGFGRKIDKEIIDILKNIQWSSYDKGIKNKIPEGSKTLIGLYHIEEDFERSNFITYFL
;
A
#
# COMPACT_ATOMS: atom_id res chain seq x y z
N MET A 1 17.78 -33.48 -49.33
CA MET A 1 17.75 -33.77 -47.87
C MET A 1 18.59 -32.75 -47.14
N ARG A 2 18.19 -32.38 -45.92
CA ARG A 2 18.89 -31.51 -44.95
C ARG A 2 19.06 -30.05 -45.39
N LYS A 3 18.20 -29.15 -44.88
CA LYS A 3 18.56 -27.77 -44.43
C LYS A 3 17.38 -26.85 -44.09
N LEU A 4 16.17 -27.37 -43.82
CA LEU A 4 15.02 -26.51 -43.50
C LEU A 4 14.18 -26.97 -42.29
N LEU A 5 14.80 -27.64 -41.32
CA LEU A 5 14.11 -28.10 -40.11
C LEU A 5 14.76 -27.63 -38.79
N PHE A 6 15.80 -26.79 -38.85
CA PHE A 6 16.57 -26.41 -37.64
C PHE A 6 16.32 -24.98 -37.13
N PHE A 7 15.40 -24.22 -37.72
CA PHE A 7 15.09 -22.85 -37.27
C PHE A 7 13.78 -22.72 -36.49
N ALA A 8 13.01 -23.82 -36.35
CA ALA A 8 11.72 -23.80 -35.65
C ALA A 8 11.79 -24.26 -34.17
N PHE A 9 12.97 -24.61 -33.66
CA PHE A 9 13.12 -25.16 -32.29
C PHE A 9 13.62 -24.14 -31.25
N LEU A 10 13.83 -22.88 -31.61
CA LEU A 10 14.32 -21.84 -30.69
C LEU A 10 13.22 -21.06 -29.95
N PHE A 11 11.94 -21.37 -30.19
CA PHE A 11 10.79 -20.73 -29.53
C PHE A 11 10.16 -21.58 -28.41
N THR A 12 10.83 -22.64 -27.97
CA THR A 12 10.30 -23.45 -26.87
C THR A 12 10.72 -22.87 -25.51
N LEU A 13 9.75 -22.17 -24.90
CA LEU A 13 9.42 -22.28 -23.48
C LEU A 13 10.46 -21.79 -22.46
N SER A 14 10.75 -20.49 -22.47
CA SER A 14 11.01 -19.79 -21.21
C SER A 14 9.80 -18.92 -20.89
N SER A 15 8.89 -19.46 -20.07
CA SER A 15 7.95 -18.63 -19.34
C SER A 15 8.78 -17.80 -18.35
N ILE A 16 9.27 -16.66 -18.80
CA ILE A 16 9.90 -15.67 -17.95
C ILE A 16 8.76 -15.10 -17.11
N TYR A 17 8.54 -15.69 -15.94
CA TYR A 17 7.60 -15.16 -14.95
C TYR A 17 8.19 -13.86 -14.41
N ALA A 18 7.81 -12.74 -15.01
CA ALA A 18 8.14 -11.42 -14.48
C ALA A 18 7.51 -11.25 -13.09
N CYS A 19 8.17 -10.47 -12.22
CA CYS A 19 7.55 -10.09 -10.96
C CYS A 19 6.31 -9.24 -11.24
N SER A 20 5.13 -9.73 -10.86
CA SER A 20 3.88 -8.99 -10.98
C SER A 20 3.27 -8.79 -9.61
N CYS A 21 3.06 -7.53 -9.23
CA CYS A 21 2.44 -7.17 -7.97
C CYS A 21 1.10 -6.49 -8.24
N GLU A 22 0.07 -6.92 -7.53
CA GLU A 22 -1.15 -6.15 -7.38
C GLU A 22 -1.02 -5.30 -6.13
N TYR A 23 -1.09 -3.97 -6.27
CA TYR A 23 -0.91 -3.05 -5.16
C TYR A 23 -2.28 -2.62 -4.63
N PRO A 24 -2.77 -3.22 -3.53
CA PRO A 24 -4.04 -2.80 -2.94
C PRO A 24 -3.91 -1.37 -2.39
N PRO A 25 -5.01 -0.63 -2.19
CA PRO A 25 -4.98 0.72 -1.62
C PRO A 25 -4.19 0.82 -0.31
N PHE A 26 -3.61 1.99 -0.03
CA PHE A 26 -2.69 2.18 1.11
C PHE A 26 -3.28 1.77 2.46
N MET A 27 -4.57 2.04 2.70
CA MET A 27 -5.24 1.60 3.94
C MET A 27 -5.34 0.09 4.07
N GLU A 28 -5.55 -0.62 2.96
CA GLU A 28 -5.60 -2.07 2.96
C GLU A 28 -4.21 -2.66 3.28
N ARG A 29 -3.14 -2.08 2.71
CA ARG A 29 -1.75 -2.45 3.06
C ARG A 29 -1.49 -2.27 4.56
N TYR A 30 -1.91 -1.14 5.13
CA TYR A 30 -1.78 -0.88 6.57
C TYR A 30 -2.56 -1.88 7.43
N ILE A 31 -3.81 -2.17 7.08
CA ILE A 31 -4.65 -3.10 7.82
C ILE A 31 -4.11 -4.53 7.74
N LYS A 32 -3.66 -4.96 6.56
CA LYS A 32 -3.15 -6.32 6.36
C LYS A 32 -1.78 -6.53 7.02
N ALA A 33 -0.93 -5.51 7.11
CA ALA A 33 0.38 -5.63 7.74
C ALA A 33 0.28 -5.88 9.25
N ASP A 34 1.15 -6.74 9.79
CA ASP A 34 1.23 -7.02 11.23
C ASP A 34 2.20 -6.06 11.93
N PHE A 35 3.16 -5.54 11.18
CA PHE A 35 4.16 -4.58 11.65
C PHE A 35 4.32 -3.46 10.63
N VAL A 36 4.22 -2.21 11.11
CA VAL A 36 4.50 -1.02 10.30
C VAL A 36 5.39 -0.08 11.09
N ALA A 37 6.58 0.19 10.59
CA ALA A 37 7.55 1.04 11.29
C ALA A 37 8.53 1.71 10.34
N ARG A 38 9.05 2.87 10.75
CA ARG A 38 10.32 3.39 10.26
C ARG A 38 11.45 2.61 10.93
N VAL A 39 12.30 2.01 10.12
CA VAL A 39 13.42 1.19 10.57
C VAL A 39 14.71 1.61 9.86
N LYS A 40 15.84 1.33 10.49
CA LYS A 40 17.15 1.34 9.86
C LYS A 40 17.64 -0.09 9.67
N ILE A 41 18.09 -0.44 8.47
CA ILE A 41 18.74 -1.74 8.24
C ILE A 41 20.12 -1.70 8.89
N VAL A 42 20.36 -2.56 9.88
CA VAL A 42 21.63 -2.60 10.61
C VAL A 42 22.61 -3.53 9.92
N LYS A 43 22.16 -4.76 9.62
CA LYS A 43 23.00 -5.80 9.05
C LYS A 43 22.19 -6.79 8.23
N ASN A 44 22.69 -7.16 7.05
CA ASN A 44 22.12 -8.22 6.24
C ASN A 44 22.93 -9.51 6.39
N HIS A 45 22.23 -10.62 6.58
CA HIS A 45 22.85 -11.95 6.64
C HIS A 45 22.86 -12.61 5.27
N LEU A 46 23.75 -13.59 5.09
CA LEU A 46 23.76 -14.40 3.87
C LEU A 46 22.39 -15.07 3.67
N PRO A 47 21.91 -15.16 2.41
CA PRO A 47 20.62 -15.78 2.13
C PRO A 47 20.52 -17.22 2.63
N GLN A 48 19.36 -17.54 3.21
CA GLN A 48 18.95 -18.89 3.53
C GLN A 48 17.71 -19.21 2.68
N SER A 49 17.90 -19.98 1.59
CA SER A 49 16.87 -20.20 0.57
C SER A 49 16.50 -18.89 -0.17
N GLU A 50 15.22 -18.67 -0.46
CA GLU A 50 14.69 -17.48 -1.17
C GLU A 50 14.61 -16.24 -0.27
N TYR A 51 15.09 -16.33 0.97
CA TYR A 51 15.05 -15.26 1.95
C TYR A 51 16.45 -14.87 2.39
N TYR A 52 16.65 -13.60 2.71
CA TYR A 52 17.73 -13.18 3.60
C TYR A 52 17.15 -12.54 4.85
N LYS A 53 17.88 -12.62 5.95
CA LYS A 53 17.52 -12.01 7.23
C LYS A 53 18.20 -10.65 7.34
N SER A 54 17.46 -9.65 7.81
CA SER A 54 17.98 -8.31 8.12
C SER A 54 17.77 -8.02 9.60
N GLU A 55 18.84 -7.65 10.29
CA GLU A 55 18.75 -6.96 11.58
C GLU A 55 18.30 -5.52 11.34
N ILE A 56 17.37 -5.05 12.17
CA ILE A 56 16.79 -3.72 12.07
C ILE A 56 16.79 -3.00 13.41
N GLU A 57 16.92 -1.68 13.35
CA GLU A 57 16.65 -0.78 14.46
C GLU A 57 15.29 -0.11 14.22
N THR A 58 14.33 -0.29 15.14
CA THR A 58 13.01 0.36 15.05
C THR A 58 13.12 1.82 15.52
N LEU A 59 13.05 2.77 14.59
CA LEU A 59 13.16 4.21 14.87
C LEU A 59 11.80 4.84 15.22
N GLU A 60 10.73 4.45 14.52
CA GLU A 60 9.36 4.90 14.81
C GLU A 60 8.37 3.76 14.53
N LEU A 61 7.75 3.23 15.59
CA LEU A 61 6.70 2.21 15.47
C LEU A 61 5.34 2.87 15.17
N PHE A 62 4.68 2.46 14.08
CA PHE A 62 3.32 2.90 13.72
C PHE A 62 2.25 1.86 14.05
N LYS A 63 2.58 0.56 13.95
CA LYS A 63 1.68 -0.56 14.24
C LYS A 63 2.49 -1.83 14.60
N GLY A 64 1.93 -2.66 15.47
CA GLY A 64 2.51 -3.94 15.88
C GLY A 64 3.39 -3.82 17.11
N LYS A 65 4.32 -4.76 17.28
CA LYS A 65 5.33 -4.75 18.35
C LYS A 65 6.70 -4.39 17.76
N PRO A 66 7.61 -3.75 18.54
CA PRO A 66 8.98 -3.53 18.09
C PRO A 66 9.65 -4.85 17.67
N LEU A 67 10.38 -4.82 16.56
CA LEU A 67 11.13 -5.95 16.03
C LEU A 67 12.62 -5.57 15.97
N THR A 68 13.48 -6.58 16.12
CA THR A 68 14.93 -6.48 15.92
C THR A 68 15.37 -7.08 14.59
N GLU A 69 14.49 -7.80 13.91
CA GLU A 69 14.78 -8.47 12.66
C GLU A 69 13.55 -8.64 11.77
N ILE A 70 13.79 -8.73 10.47
CA ILE A 70 12.81 -9.08 9.44
C ILE A 70 13.44 -10.05 8.43
N TYR A 71 12.58 -10.73 7.68
CA TYR A 71 12.97 -11.54 6.54
C TYR A 71 12.60 -10.84 5.24
N VAL A 72 13.51 -10.83 4.28
CA VAL A 72 13.28 -10.27 2.96
C VAL A 72 13.26 -11.41 1.96
N TRP A 73 12.11 -11.63 1.33
CA TRP A 73 11.92 -12.64 0.29
C TRP A 73 12.30 -12.08 -1.07
N GLY A 74 12.79 -12.97 -1.94
CA GLY A 74 12.98 -12.71 -3.36
C GLY A 74 14.36 -13.13 -3.87
N VAL A 75 15.26 -13.61 -3.00
CA VAL A 75 16.62 -13.98 -3.39
C VAL A 75 16.60 -15.04 -4.48
N ARG A 76 17.30 -14.78 -5.60
CA ARG A 76 17.34 -15.67 -6.78
C ARG A 76 15.95 -15.97 -7.39
N THR A 77 14.99 -15.09 -7.19
CA THR A 77 13.68 -15.13 -7.86
C THR A 77 13.57 -13.97 -8.85
N SER A 78 12.52 -13.95 -9.68
CA SER A 78 12.25 -12.78 -10.53
C SER A 78 11.79 -11.55 -9.75
N CYS A 79 11.43 -11.70 -8.47
CA CYS A 79 11.06 -10.63 -7.54
C CYS A 79 12.19 -10.29 -6.57
N GLU A 80 13.45 -10.45 -7.00
CA GLU A 80 14.61 -10.14 -6.16
C GLU A 80 14.63 -8.68 -5.74
N MET A 81 14.77 -8.48 -4.44
CA MET A 81 14.90 -7.16 -3.84
C MET A 81 16.02 -7.18 -2.80
N TYR A 82 16.72 -6.06 -2.68
CA TYR A 82 17.77 -5.87 -1.70
C TYR A 82 17.66 -4.48 -1.09
N ILE A 83 17.73 -4.41 0.24
CA ILE A 83 17.79 -3.15 0.99
C ILE A 83 19.16 -3.07 1.64
N SER A 84 19.95 -2.07 1.26
CA SER A 84 21.30 -1.87 1.77
C SER A 84 21.32 -1.58 3.27
N GLU A 85 22.38 -2.01 3.93
CA GLU A 85 22.68 -1.61 5.32
C GLU A 85 22.75 -0.09 5.45
N SER A 86 22.52 0.41 6.66
CA SER A 86 22.40 1.84 6.99
C SER A 86 21.26 2.59 6.30
N THR A 87 20.40 1.92 5.54
CA THR A 87 19.26 2.54 4.87
C THR A 87 18.08 2.67 5.83
N GLU A 88 17.46 3.86 5.86
CA GLU A 88 16.22 4.08 6.57
C GLU A 88 15.01 3.99 5.65
N VAL A 89 14.07 3.12 6.03
CA VAL A 89 12.85 2.83 5.26
C VAL A 89 11.65 2.72 6.19
N ILE A 90 10.45 2.97 5.66
CA ILE A 90 9.22 2.51 6.30
C ILE A 90 8.78 1.22 5.62
N ILE A 91 8.56 0.18 6.41
CA ILE A 91 8.17 -1.14 5.92
C ILE A 91 6.80 -1.55 6.44
N PHE A 92 6.11 -2.35 5.64
CA PHE A 92 4.88 -3.04 5.96
C PHE A 92 5.17 -4.54 5.93
N ALA A 93 5.40 -5.13 7.10
CA ALA A 93 5.77 -6.54 7.23
C ALA A 93 4.58 -7.39 7.68
N TYR A 94 4.57 -8.63 7.20
CA TYR A 94 3.52 -9.61 7.43
C TYR A 94 4.08 -10.79 8.20
N GLU A 95 3.38 -11.19 9.25
CA GLU A 95 3.70 -12.35 10.06
C GLU A 95 3.23 -13.62 9.36
N ASP A 96 4.13 -14.58 9.17
CA ASP A 96 3.80 -15.90 8.66
C ASP A 96 3.27 -16.82 9.78
N LYS A 97 2.84 -18.03 9.40
CA LYS A 97 2.36 -19.05 10.34
C LYS A 97 3.38 -19.50 11.39
N ASN A 98 4.66 -19.17 11.22
CA ASN A 98 5.75 -19.52 12.13
C ASN A 98 6.20 -18.32 12.99
N GLY A 99 5.49 -17.18 12.92
CA GLY A 99 5.83 -15.96 13.64
C GLY A 99 6.95 -15.14 13.00
N LYS A 100 7.34 -15.44 11.75
CA LYS A 100 8.36 -14.68 11.02
C LYS A 100 7.72 -13.49 10.32
N TYR A 101 8.27 -12.30 10.56
CA TYR A 101 7.87 -11.08 9.88
C TYR A 101 8.65 -10.93 8.58
N ALA A 102 7.93 -10.98 7.45
CA ALA A 102 8.52 -10.93 6.13
C ALA A 102 8.04 -9.74 5.29
N ILE A 103 8.91 -9.28 4.40
CA ILE A 103 8.61 -8.36 3.30
C ILE A 103 9.05 -8.99 1.97
N ASN A 104 8.45 -8.54 0.88
CA ASN A 104 8.78 -8.91 -0.49
C ASN A 104 8.64 -7.70 -1.43
N ALA A 105 8.99 -7.87 -2.70
CA ALA A 105 8.95 -6.80 -3.69
C ALA A 105 7.56 -6.17 -3.90
N CYS A 106 6.48 -6.89 -3.54
CA CYS A 106 5.10 -6.38 -3.62
C CYS A 106 4.65 -5.68 -2.34
N CYS A 107 5.47 -5.70 -1.28
CA CYS A 107 5.20 -4.93 -0.07
C CYS A 107 5.53 -3.46 -0.30
N GLU A 108 4.77 -2.57 0.35
CA GLU A 108 5.12 -1.15 0.36
C GLU A 108 6.42 -0.95 1.15
N ILE A 109 7.40 -0.33 0.51
CA ILE A 109 8.66 0.10 1.12
C ILE A 109 8.86 1.57 0.77
N ILE A 110 8.79 2.44 1.78
CA ILE A 110 8.95 3.88 1.59
C ILE A 110 10.39 4.25 1.91
N LYS A 111 11.18 4.57 0.88
CA LYS A 111 12.54 5.09 1.05
C LYS A 111 12.50 6.54 1.54
N LEU A 112 13.22 6.84 2.60
CA LEU A 112 13.23 8.20 3.18
C LEU A 112 14.20 9.13 2.46
N SER A 113 15.36 8.61 2.06
CA SER A 113 16.44 9.32 1.37
C SER A 113 16.60 8.82 -0.07
N GLU A 114 15.64 9.15 -0.92
CA GLU A 114 15.80 8.96 -2.38
C GLU A 114 16.49 10.21 -2.94
N LYS A 115 17.68 10.02 -3.51
CA LYS A 115 18.44 11.11 -4.12
C LYS A 115 18.18 11.09 -5.62
N PHE A 116 17.64 12.18 -6.14
CA PHE A 116 17.52 12.41 -7.57
C PHE A 116 18.83 13.06 -8.05
N THR A 117 19.81 12.28 -8.51
CA THR A 117 21.19 12.77 -8.74
C THR A 117 21.52 13.21 -10.17
N ASP A 118 20.70 12.88 -11.16
CA ASP A 118 21.08 12.97 -12.57
C ASP A 118 20.18 13.90 -13.39
N PHE A 119 19.79 15.05 -12.83
CA PHE A 119 18.67 15.83 -13.38
C PHE A 119 18.94 17.32 -13.60
N ASP A 120 18.36 17.83 -14.68
CA ASP A 120 18.30 19.27 -14.99
C ASP A 120 17.32 19.95 -14.03
N ALA A 121 17.87 20.70 -13.08
CA ALA A 121 17.10 21.42 -12.06
C ALA A 121 16.13 22.46 -12.65
N ASN A 122 16.32 22.90 -13.90
CA ASN A 122 15.51 23.94 -14.53
C ASN A 122 14.28 23.39 -15.29
N ASN A 123 14.13 22.07 -15.40
CA ASN A 123 12.97 21.48 -16.06
C ASN A 123 11.75 21.46 -15.12
N THR A 124 10.73 22.27 -15.44
CA THR A 124 9.52 22.45 -14.61
C THR A 124 8.65 21.19 -14.50
N GLU A 125 8.57 20.38 -15.56
CA GLU A 125 7.85 19.09 -15.54
C GLU A 125 8.54 18.12 -14.58
N TYR A 126 9.88 18.08 -14.61
CA TYR A 126 10.66 17.24 -13.72
C TYR A 126 10.57 17.67 -12.25
N GLN A 127 10.59 18.98 -11.97
CA GLN A 127 10.35 19.50 -10.63
C GLN A 127 8.94 19.14 -10.12
N SER A 128 7.94 19.22 -10.99
CA SER A 128 6.57 18.76 -10.68
C SER A 128 6.57 17.28 -10.29
N TYR A 129 7.27 16.42 -11.04
CA TYR A 129 7.41 15.00 -10.72
C TYR A 129 8.06 14.75 -9.34
N ILE A 130 9.19 15.38 -9.04
CA ILE A 130 9.85 15.25 -7.73
C ILE A 130 8.88 15.66 -6.61
N ASN A 131 8.22 16.81 -6.77
CA ASN A 131 7.24 17.30 -5.80
C ASN A 131 6.10 16.31 -5.62
N ARG A 132 5.63 15.63 -6.68
CA ARG A 132 4.60 14.57 -6.57
C ARG A 132 5.08 13.38 -5.74
N VAL A 133 6.30 12.90 -5.99
CA VAL A 133 6.88 11.77 -5.26
C VAL A 133 7.05 12.13 -3.78
N GLU A 134 7.61 13.30 -3.50
CA GLU A 134 7.82 13.77 -2.13
C GLU A 134 6.49 14.04 -1.40
N ASN A 135 5.51 14.66 -2.07
CA ASN A 135 4.19 14.88 -1.49
C ASN A 135 3.44 13.57 -1.22
N SER A 136 3.53 12.57 -2.11
CA SER A 136 2.97 11.23 -1.86
C SER A 136 3.62 10.59 -0.63
N LYS A 137 4.96 10.58 -0.57
CA LYS A 137 5.73 10.08 0.59
C LYS A 137 5.30 10.77 1.89
N ASN A 138 5.28 12.10 1.90
CA ASN A 138 4.91 12.89 3.07
C ASN A 138 3.46 12.63 3.51
N ARG A 139 2.54 12.47 2.55
CA ARG A 139 1.14 12.11 2.86
C ARG A 139 1.03 10.72 3.47
N LYS A 140 1.77 9.72 2.97
CA LYS A 140 1.84 8.38 3.57
C LYS A 140 2.31 8.44 5.03
N ILE A 141 3.39 9.20 5.30
CA ILE A 141 3.93 9.38 6.66
C ILE A 141 2.92 10.10 7.58
N GLU A 142 2.29 11.16 7.08
CA GLU A 142 1.26 11.92 7.81
C GLU A 142 0.10 11.00 8.23
N VAL A 143 -0.36 10.16 7.31
CA VAL A 143 -1.42 9.17 7.55
C VAL A 143 -0.99 8.14 8.59
N LEU A 144 0.22 7.58 8.49
CA LEU A 144 0.73 6.60 9.47
C LEU A 144 0.79 7.19 10.88
N ARG A 145 1.31 8.42 11.02
CA ARG A 145 1.34 9.14 12.31
C ARG A 145 -0.07 9.43 12.82
N PHE A 146 -1.00 9.78 11.94
CA PHE A 146 -2.39 9.98 12.31
C PHE A 146 -3.03 8.69 12.84
N LEU A 147 -2.86 7.56 12.14
CA LEU A 147 -3.38 6.26 12.56
C LEU A 147 -2.82 5.84 13.93
N LYS A 148 -1.51 5.99 14.12
CA LYS A 148 -0.83 5.81 15.41
C LYS A 148 -1.43 6.69 16.51
N SER A 149 -1.64 7.99 16.23
CA SER A 149 -2.23 8.93 17.21
C SER A 149 -3.66 8.56 17.62
N LYS A 150 -4.40 7.87 16.73
CA LYS A 150 -5.75 7.37 16.98
C LYS A 150 -5.77 5.96 17.56
N LYS A 151 -4.61 5.35 17.81
CA LYS A 151 -4.47 3.96 18.28
C LYS A 151 -5.23 2.97 17.39
N ILE A 152 -5.15 3.18 16.08
CA ILE A 152 -5.74 2.25 15.11
C ILE A 152 -4.65 1.25 14.75
N ASP A 153 -4.66 0.08 15.36
CA ASP A 153 -3.59 -0.92 15.24
C ASP A 153 -4.10 -2.34 14.94
N PHE A 154 -5.39 -2.49 14.61
CA PHE A 154 -5.98 -3.79 14.29
C PHE A 154 -5.44 -4.35 12.97
N THR A 155 -5.38 -5.67 12.89
CA THR A 155 -5.03 -6.40 11.66
C THR A 155 -6.21 -7.19 11.15
N SER A 156 -6.43 -7.15 9.83
CA SER A 156 -7.38 -8.00 9.13
C SER A 156 -6.74 -8.52 7.85
N LYS A 157 -6.84 -9.84 7.63
CA LYS A 157 -6.42 -10.50 6.38
C LYS A 157 -7.55 -10.64 5.37
N ILE A 158 -8.76 -10.20 5.75
CA ILE A 158 -9.93 -10.17 4.87
C ILE A 158 -9.67 -9.16 3.76
N GLU A 159 -9.85 -9.59 2.52
CA GLU A 159 -9.74 -8.75 1.35
C GLU A 159 -11.11 -8.17 1.05
N TYR A 160 -11.16 -6.87 0.78
CA TYR A 160 -12.39 -6.18 0.42
C TYR A 160 -12.20 -5.54 -0.94
N SER A 161 -13.18 -5.71 -1.82
CA SER A 161 -13.21 -5.03 -3.11
C SER A 161 -14.49 -4.24 -3.22
N GLU A 162 -14.35 -3.01 -3.70
CA GLU A 162 -15.45 -2.14 -4.02
C GLU A 162 -15.57 -1.98 -5.54
N ILE A 163 -16.79 -1.73 -6.02
CA ILE A 163 -17.01 -1.39 -7.42
C ILE A 163 -17.65 0.01 -7.50
N GLY A 164 -16.94 0.92 -8.16
CA GLY A 164 -17.47 2.23 -8.56
C GLY A 164 -17.07 3.40 -7.66
N LEU A 165 -16.27 3.22 -6.61
CA LEU A 165 -15.81 4.32 -5.76
C LEU A 165 -14.98 5.32 -6.55
N HIS A 166 -14.03 4.86 -7.39
CA HIS A 166 -13.21 5.76 -8.20
C HIS A 166 -14.07 6.72 -9.04
N GLU A 167 -15.03 6.17 -9.79
CA GLU A 167 -15.96 6.95 -10.61
C GLU A 167 -16.87 7.85 -9.77
N ALA A 168 -17.37 7.35 -8.65
CA ALA A 168 -18.24 8.12 -7.76
C ALA A 168 -17.51 9.30 -7.11
N LEU A 169 -16.18 9.23 -6.93
CA LEU A 169 -15.37 10.31 -6.36
C LEU A 169 -15.09 11.45 -7.36
N LYS A 170 -15.17 11.21 -8.68
CA LYS A 170 -14.95 12.25 -9.71
C LYS A 170 -15.88 13.46 -9.60
N LYS A 171 -17.03 13.30 -8.96
CA LYS A 171 -17.93 14.43 -8.66
C LYS A 171 -17.28 15.53 -7.79
N PHE A 172 -16.17 15.22 -7.13
CA PHE A 172 -15.43 16.13 -6.28
C PHE A 172 -14.21 16.74 -7.00
N ASP A 173 -14.02 16.47 -8.28
CA ASP A 173 -12.95 17.07 -9.08
C ASP A 173 -13.12 18.60 -9.10
N GLY A 174 -12.02 19.32 -8.93
CA GLY A 174 -11.97 20.77 -8.77
C GLY A 174 -12.42 21.29 -7.39
N ALA A 175 -12.91 20.43 -6.48
CA ALA A 175 -13.29 20.87 -5.15
C ALA A 175 -12.05 21.25 -4.31
N LYS A 176 -12.24 22.21 -3.39
CA LYS A 176 -11.18 22.65 -2.47
C LYS A 176 -11.30 21.95 -1.12
N PHE A 177 -10.18 21.40 -0.66
CA PHE A 177 -10.11 20.67 0.60
C PHE A 177 -9.13 21.34 1.56
N LYS A 178 -9.55 21.54 2.81
CA LYS A 178 -8.67 22.07 3.88
C LYS A 178 -7.74 21.03 4.48
N LYS A 179 -8.05 19.75 4.28
CA LYS A 179 -7.27 18.62 4.80
C LYS A 179 -6.79 17.76 3.65
N ARG A 180 -5.65 17.12 3.86
CA ARG A 180 -5.01 16.25 2.87
C ARG A 180 -5.63 14.87 2.78
N PHE A 181 -6.36 14.44 3.80
CA PHE A 181 -7.01 13.13 3.79
C PHE A 181 -8.25 13.05 4.69
N ALA A 182 -9.10 12.08 4.39
CA ALA A 182 -10.20 11.59 5.20
C ALA A 182 -10.06 10.07 5.38
N ILE A 183 -10.57 9.56 6.50
CA ILE A 183 -10.51 8.12 6.83
C ILE A 183 -11.85 7.70 7.42
N PHE A 184 -12.40 6.64 6.86
CA PHE A 184 -13.65 6.04 7.28
C PHE A 184 -13.43 4.58 7.65
N GLU A 185 -13.92 4.17 8.81
CA GLU A 185 -14.01 2.76 9.22
C GLU A 185 -15.37 2.22 8.79
N ILE A 186 -15.36 1.13 8.03
CA ILE A 186 -16.56 0.45 7.57
C ILE A 186 -16.64 -0.90 8.27
N ALA A 187 -17.75 -1.14 8.97
CA ALA A 187 -18.05 -2.43 9.56
C ALA A 187 -19.10 -3.14 8.73
N PHE A 188 -18.93 -4.45 8.57
CA PHE A 188 -19.78 -5.29 7.77
C PHE A 188 -20.52 -6.34 8.61
N THR A 189 -21.65 -6.78 8.07
CA THR A 189 -22.34 -8.01 8.48
C THR A 189 -21.63 -9.23 7.88
N HIS A 190 -22.02 -10.43 8.32
CA HIS A 190 -21.52 -11.70 7.79
C HIS A 190 -21.60 -11.83 6.26
N ASP A 191 -22.63 -11.25 5.64
CA ASP A 191 -22.87 -11.27 4.18
C ASP A 191 -22.34 -10.02 3.46
N VAL A 192 -21.34 -9.34 4.05
CA VAL A 192 -20.67 -8.15 3.47
C VAL A 192 -21.61 -6.96 3.21
N LYS A 193 -22.78 -6.93 3.86
CA LYS A 193 -23.61 -5.71 3.88
C LYS A 193 -23.02 -4.73 4.89
N ILE A 194 -23.00 -3.45 4.56
CA ILE A 194 -22.53 -2.40 5.47
C ILE A 194 -23.42 -2.34 6.70
N LYS A 195 -22.82 -2.56 7.87
CA LYS A 195 -23.46 -2.43 9.18
C LYS A 195 -23.35 -1.00 9.70
N SER A 196 -22.17 -0.38 9.56
CA SER A 196 -21.94 1.00 9.98
C SER A 196 -20.75 1.63 9.26
N ILE A 197 -20.78 2.95 9.10
CA ILE A 197 -19.65 3.74 8.63
C ILE A 197 -19.32 4.78 9.71
N LYS A 198 -18.11 4.70 10.27
CA LYS A 198 -17.60 5.62 11.28
C LYS A 198 -16.55 6.53 10.65
N LYS A 199 -16.77 7.84 10.73
CA LYS A 199 -15.77 8.83 10.33
C LYS A 199 -14.67 8.92 11.38
N ILE A 200 -13.42 8.69 10.98
CA ILE A 200 -12.22 8.87 11.81
C ILE A 200 -11.59 10.24 11.52
N SER A 201 -11.46 10.59 10.24
CA SER A 201 -11.11 11.92 9.74
C SER A 201 -11.99 12.26 8.54
N GLY A 202 -12.26 13.54 8.31
CA GLY A 202 -13.11 13.99 7.22
C GLY A 202 -12.69 15.36 6.69
N PHE A 203 -13.11 15.63 5.45
CA PHE A 203 -12.88 16.87 4.72
C PHE A 203 -13.83 18.00 5.12
N GLY A 204 -14.98 17.68 5.71
CA GLY A 204 -15.96 18.66 6.20
C GLY A 204 -17.39 18.13 6.12
N ARG A 205 -18.29 18.65 6.96
CA ARG A 205 -19.63 18.04 7.17
C ARG A 205 -20.40 17.72 5.89
N LYS A 206 -20.42 18.63 4.90
CA LYS A 206 -21.14 18.43 3.63
C LYS A 206 -20.51 17.31 2.80
N ILE A 207 -19.20 17.42 2.52
CA ILE A 207 -18.44 16.44 1.73
C ILE A 207 -18.43 15.07 2.41
N ASP A 208 -18.24 15.02 3.73
CA ASP A 208 -18.24 13.77 4.50
C ASP A 208 -19.57 13.03 4.38
N LYS A 209 -20.70 13.75 4.37
CA LYS A 209 -22.03 13.15 4.18
C LYS A 209 -22.16 12.53 2.79
N GLU A 210 -21.75 13.27 1.76
CA GLU A 210 -21.80 12.78 0.37
C GLU A 210 -20.89 11.56 0.17
N ILE A 211 -19.71 11.52 0.79
CA ILE A 211 -18.82 10.34 0.78
C ILE A 211 -19.48 9.15 1.48
N ILE A 212 -20.08 9.36 2.65
CA ILE A 212 -20.79 8.28 3.36
C ILE A 212 -21.94 7.72 2.51
N ASP A 213 -22.67 8.60 1.82
CA ASP A 213 -23.76 8.19 0.93
C ASP A 213 -23.24 7.41 -0.28
N ILE A 214 -22.08 7.79 -0.85
CA ILE A 214 -21.40 6.99 -1.89
C ILE A 214 -21.04 5.60 -1.35
N LEU A 215 -20.34 5.53 -0.22
CA LEU A 215 -19.85 4.27 0.34
C LEU A 215 -20.99 3.29 0.65
N LYS A 216 -22.18 3.80 1.02
CA LYS A 216 -23.39 2.99 1.24
C LYS A 216 -23.99 2.40 -0.03
N ASN A 217 -23.83 3.08 -1.16
CA ASN A 217 -24.51 2.75 -2.41
C ASN A 217 -23.64 1.97 -3.39
N ILE A 218 -22.32 1.96 -3.21
CA ILE A 218 -21.42 1.11 -4.02
C ILE A 218 -21.51 -0.36 -3.61
N GLN A 219 -21.14 -1.24 -4.52
CA GLN A 219 -21.12 -2.67 -4.27
C GLN A 219 -19.84 -3.06 -3.53
N TRP A 220 -19.99 -3.95 -2.56
CA TRP A 220 -18.90 -4.52 -1.78
C TRP A 220 -18.85 -6.02 -1.98
N SER A 221 -17.64 -6.55 -2.07
CA SER A 221 -17.36 -7.98 -2.01
C SER A 221 -16.18 -8.23 -1.09
N SER A 222 -16.06 -9.46 -0.62
CA SER A 222 -14.95 -9.86 0.23
C SER A 222 -14.41 -11.24 -0.13
N TYR A 223 -13.18 -11.48 0.29
CA TYR A 223 -12.56 -12.78 0.26
C TYR A 223 -11.84 -13.03 1.59
N ASP A 224 -12.19 -14.11 2.28
CA ASP A 224 -11.56 -14.51 3.54
C ASP A 224 -11.23 -16.00 3.48
N LYS A 225 -9.93 -16.33 3.56
CA LYS A 225 -9.43 -17.73 3.60
C LYS A 225 -10.02 -18.66 2.54
N GLY A 226 -10.18 -18.19 1.31
CA GLY A 226 -10.76 -19.01 0.24
C GLY A 226 -12.26 -18.81 0.01
N ILE A 227 -12.94 -18.07 0.89
CA ILE A 227 -14.40 -17.97 0.88
C ILE A 227 -14.82 -16.56 0.43
N LYS A 228 -15.60 -16.52 -0.65
CA LYS A 228 -16.16 -15.28 -1.19
C LYS A 228 -17.40 -14.85 -0.40
N ASN A 229 -17.48 -13.56 -0.09
CA ASN A 229 -18.64 -12.88 0.49
C ASN A 229 -19.18 -13.48 1.80
N LYS A 230 -18.31 -14.09 2.60
CA LYS A 230 -18.63 -14.61 3.93
C LYS A 230 -17.49 -14.27 4.87
N ILE A 231 -17.79 -13.47 5.88
CA ILE A 231 -16.78 -12.92 6.82
C ILE A 231 -17.30 -12.99 8.25
N PRO A 232 -16.44 -12.96 9.29
CA PRO A 232 -16.91 -12.86 10.67
C PRO A 232 -17.81 -11.63 10.87
N GLU A 233 -18.89 -11.78 11.65
CA GLU A 233 -19.81 -10.68 11.94
C GLU A 233 -19.09 -9.51 12.63
N GLY A 234 -19.31 -8.29 12.14
CA GLY A 234 -18.65 -7.10 12.68
C GLY A 234 -17.22 -6.89 12.21
N SER A 235 -16.74 -7.67 11.23
CA SER A 235 -15.48 -7.43 10.54
C SER A 235 -15.41 -6.01 9.96
N LYS A 236 -14.21 -5.43 9.93
CA LYS A 236 -14.00 -4.02 9.58
C LYS A 236 -12.88 -3.82 8.57
N THR A 237 -12.98 -2.74 7.81
CA THR A 237 -11.91 -2.19 6.99
C THR A 237 -11.82 -0.67 7.14
N LEU A 238 -10.77 -0.06 6.58
CA LEU A 238 -10.58 1.38 6.51
C LEU A 238 -10.54 1.79 5.04
N ILE A 239 -11.24 2.87 4.72
CA ILE A 239 -11.11 3.59 3.46
C ILE A 239 -10.44 4.93 3.74
N GLY A 240 -9.29 5.12 3.11
CA GLY A 240 -8.55 6.38 3.12
C GLY A 240 -8.82 7.11 1.82
N LEU A 241 -9.19 8.38 1.90
CA LEU A 241 -9.36 9.26 0.75
C LEU A 241 -8.34 10.38 0.86
N TYR A 242 -7.64 10.65 -0.22
CA TYR A 242 -6.48 11.52 -0.28
C TYR A 242 -6.73 12.63 -1.28
N HIS A 243 -6.62 13.86 -0.80
CA HIS A 243 -6.67 15.04 -1.65
C HIS A 243 -5.34 15.20 -2.38
N ILE A 244 -5.43 15.22 -3.71
CA ILE A 244 -4.35 15.56 -4.61
C ILE A 244 -4.55 17.01 -5.02
N GLU A 245 -3.60 17.85 -4.60
CA GLU A 245 -3.55 19.26 -4.97
C GLU A 245 -3.23 19.38 -6.46
N GLU A 246 -3.78 20.41 -7.08
CA GLU A 246 -3.57 20.76 -8.48
C GLU A 246 -2.08 20.99 -8.78
N ASP A 247 -1.64 20.46 -9.91
CA ASP A 247 -0.30 20.67 -10.46
C ASP A 247 -0.40 20.95 -11.97
N PHE A 248 0.76 21.05 -12.64
CA PHE A 248 0.81 21.35 -14.07
C PHE A 248 0.02 20.36 -14.95
N GLU A 249 -0.20 19.11 -14.50
CA GLU A 249 -0.83 18.05 -15.28
C GLU A 249 -2.26 17.71 -14.80
N ARG A 250 -2.64 18.09 -13.58
CA ARG A 250 -3.85 17.57 -12.92
C ARG A 250 -4.59 18.66 -12.16
N SER A 251 -5.92 18.67 -12.28
CA SER A 251 -6.80 19.47 -11.41
C SER A 251 -6.81 18.92 -9.98
N ASN A 252 -7.42 19.65 -9.03
CA ASN A 252 -7.62 19.14 -7.67
C ASN A 252 -8.60 17.95 -7.69
N PHE A 253 -8.29 16.84 -7.01
CA PHE A 253 -9.22 15.71 -6.89
C PHE A 253 -9.01 14.91 -5.59
N ILE A 254 -9.92 13.97 -5.31
CA ILE A 254 -9.73 12.97 -4.24
C ILE A 254 -9.67 11.57 -4.83
N THR A 255 -8.77 10.76 -4.28
CA THR A 255 -8.58 9.36 -4.67
C THR A 255 -8.43 8.49 -3.43
N TYR A 256 -8.70 7.19 -3.55
CA TYR A 256 -8.38 6.22 -2.49
C TYR A 256 -7.05 5.50 -2.72
N PHE A 257 -6.36 5.80 -3.83
CA PHE A 257 -5.01 5.33 -4.10
C PHE A 257 -3.98 6.32 -3.56
N LEU A 258 -2.95 5.81 -2.89
CA LEU A 258 -1.83 6.60 -2.37
C LEU A 258 -0.48 5.94 -2.68
#